data_AF-A0A0C3PVQ9-F1
#
_entry.id   AF-A0A0C3PVQ9-F1
#
_cell.length_a   1.000
_cell.length_b   1.000
_cell.length_c   1.000
_cell.angle_alpha   90.00
_cell.angle_beta   90.00
_cell.angle_gamma   90.00
#
_symmetry.space_group_name_H-M   'P 1'
#
loop_
_entity.id
_entity.type
_entity.pdbx_description
1 polymer ?
#
loop_
_entity_poly.entity_id
_entity_poly.type
_entity_poly.pdbx_seq_one_letter_code
_entity_poly.pdbx_strand_id
1 'polypeptide(L)'
;MKDRRWFTLWGLAALLLSGLAIATPPTAKRGSSQFVQTDGASFIVNGSKFRYVGTNAYWLPVLNTEQDIWNTLGNISAIGAKVVRLWAFNDVTTTPSDGTWFQLVQNGKVSINDGPNGLQKLDTVIQMAEQHGLYVIMTLTNNWYPTASNSTGSSLQARGGTTEITLPRNYLSNDYGGMDLYVRQFGLQYHDQFYTDEKIVKAFKNFTSQVVTRYVNSPAVFSWELANDPRCSSTLPMSGSCTTETITQWHATMAAYIRSIDPNHLISSGNQGYMCTDCAKLYPLNPAPAPQPSPAPGSKKRSVPVSSEQILRKRAESRRLNRRAAKLAGKLKEDGIRVRGRWAATATRRQQSQEVGTAYDGSYGVDSQDILNIPDISFGTFQLFPDQDTYAASDPSLSSYQNMVNSGVDWITNQAQSAAAVGKPLIMTAFGLVTQSNAADFVPFNMTTAPYATNTSYGATNQEQTDAYSTWLSTSVSLNLAGMIQYQWGQESLTAETGTTISPGVTGITPSSDSTGTSQSNDTTGVSPNDGYSSYGT
;
A
#
# COMPACT_ATOMS: atom_id res chain seq x y z
N MET A 1 47.72 -69.74 -62.24
CA MET A 1 49.16 -69.41 -62.37
C MET A 1 49.36 -68.00 -61.83
N LYS A 2 50.33 -67.81 -60.92
CA LYS A 2 51.26 -66.68 -60.74
C LYS A 2 50.73 -65.25 -60.98
N ASP A 3 50.97 -64.22 -60.19
CA ASP A 3 51.92 -64.00 -59.09
C ASP A 3 51.57 -62.64 -58.43
N ARG A 4 51.81 -62.57 -57.11
CA ARG A 4 52.30 -61.45 -56.28
C ARG A 4 52.14 -59.99 -56.79
N ARG A 5 51.68 -59.11 -55.87
CA ARG A 5 52.53 -58.06 -55.25
C ARG A 5 51.84 -57.35 -54.08
N TRP A 6 52.66 -57.01 -53.10
CA TRP A 6 52.36 -56.47 -51.78
C TRP A 6 52.35 -54.92 -51.73
N PHE A 7 51.80 -54.43 -50.62
CA PHE A 7 52.12 -53.20 -49.87
C PHE A 7 51.29 -51.91 -50.09
N THR A 8 50.28 -51.80 -49.22
CA THR A 8 50.07 -50.79 -48.15
C THR A 8 49.92 -49.29 -48.43
N LEU A 9 48.81 -48.84 -47.82
CA LEU A 9 48.55 -47.60 -47.08
C LEU A 9 48.48 -46.34 -47.92
N TRP A 10 47.36 -45.63 -47.80
CA TRP A 10 47.27 -44.28 -47.21
C TRP A 10 45.89 -44.22 -46.51
N GLY A 11 45.89 -43.78 -45.26
CA GLY A 11 44.69 -43.74 -44.42
C GLY A 11 43.81 -42.52 -44.72
N LEU A 12 42.54 -42.65 -44.36
CA LEU A 12 41.66 -41.52 -44.03
C LEU A 12 40.60 -42.05 -43.05
N ALA A 13 40.75 -41.66 -41.79
CA ALA A 13 39.78 -41.88 -40.75
C ALA A 13 38.59 -40.94 -40.98
N ALA A 14 37.41 -41.50 -41.26
CA ALA A 14 36.16 -40.77 -41.24
C ALA A 14 35.57 -40.84 -39.82
N LEU A 15 35.58 -39.71 -39.12
CA LEU A 15 34.86 -39.49 -37.86
C LEU A 15 33.36 -39.56 -38.12
N LEU A 16 32.71 -40.60 -37.60
CA LEU A 16 31.26 -40.68 -37.45
C LEU A 16 30.84 -39.82 -36.24
N LEU A 17 30.33 -38.61 -36.51
CA LEU A 17 29.61 -37.80 -35.53
C LEU A 17 28.18 -38.34 -35.40
N SER A 18 27.94 -39.10 -34.34
CA SER A 18 26.60 -39.42 -33.85
C SER A 18 25.91 -38.14 -33.36
N GLY A 19 24.92 -37.66 -34.11
CA GLY A 19 24.03 -36.59 -33.68
C GLY A 19 23.12 -37.05 -32.55
N LEU A 20 23.47 -36.70 -31.31
CA LEU A 20 22.53 -36.70 -30.20
C LEU A 20 21.51 -35.59 -30.45
N ALA A 21 20.35 -35.95 -30.98
CA ALA A 21 19.18 -35.08 -30.95
C ALA A 21 18.79 -34.90 -29.48
N ILE A 22 19.21 -33.77 -28.89
CA ILE A 22 18.68 -33.31 -27.62
C ILE A 22 17.19 -33.06 -27.89
N ALA A 23 16.35 -33.94 -27.36
CA ALA A 23 14.91 -33.70 -27.31
C ALA A 23 14.71 -32.40 -26.51
N THR A 24 14.48 -31.30 -27.21
CA THR A 24 13.97 -30.08 -26.60
C THR A 24 12.69 -30.46 -25.87
N PRO A 25 12.57 -30.18 -24.56
CA PRO A 25 11.31 -30.40 -23.88
C PRO A 25 10.22 -29.66 -24.66
N PRO A 26 9.02 -30.23 -24.83
CA PRO A 26 7.96 -29.53 -25.53
C PRO A 26 7.78 -28.20 -24.80
N THR A 27 7.98 -27.09 -25.52
CA THR A 27 7.53 -25.78 -25.07
C THR A 27 6.03 -25.92 -24.85
N ALA A 28 5.62 -26.13 -23.59
CA ALA A 28 4.25 -25.98 -23.19
C ALA A 28 3.81 -24.63 -23.74
N LYS A 29 2.76 -24.60 -24.58
CA LYS A 29 2.05 -23.35 -24.87
C LYS A 29 1.86 -22.67 -23.51
N ARG A 30 2.42 -21.46 -23.31
CA ARG A 30 2.25 -20.65 -22.09
C ARG A 30 0.74 -20.65 -21.80
N GLY A 31 0.32 -21.50 -20.87
CA GLY A 31 -1.09 -21.79 -20.63
C GLY A 31 -1.78 -20.54 -20.13
N SER A 32 -3.04 -20.35 -20.51
CA SER A 32 -3.92 -19.29 -19.98
C SER A 32 -4.24 -19.59 -18.51
N SER A 33 -3.28 -19.38 -17.60
CA SER A 33 -3.52 -19.45 -16.16
C SER A 33 -4.66 -18.50 -15.80
N GLN A 34 -5.62 -18.98 -15.01
CA GLN A 34 -6.70 -18.16 -14.44
C GLN A 34 -6.20 -17.29 -13.29
N PHE A 35 -5.08 -17.67 -12.66
CA PHE A 35 -4.38 -16.84 -11.67
C PHE A 35 -3.59 -15.74 -12.34
N VAL A 36 -3.58 -14.56 -11.73
CA VAL A 36 -2.74 -13.43 -12.15
C VAL A 36 -1.27 -13.76 -11.88
N GLN A 37 -0.42 -13.54 -12.89
CA GLN A 37 1.02 -13.77 -12.82
C GLN A 37 1.78 -12.51 -13.21
N THR A 38 3.09 -12.51 -12.98
CA THR A 38 4.00 -11.46 -13.46
C THR A 38 4.70 -11.89 -14.75
N ASP A 39 4.90 -10.95 -15.67
CA ASP A 39 5.77 -11.09 -16.84
C ASP A 39 6.63 -9.82 -16.94
N GLY A 40 7.80 -9.87 -16.31
CA GLY A 40 8.61 -8.68 -16.06
C GLY A 40 7.84 -7.63 -15.25
N ALA A 41 7.80 -6.39 -15.75
CA ALA A 41 7.11 -5.27 -15.11
C ALA A 41 5.61 -5.16 -15.43
N SER A 42 4.95 -6.26 -15.84
CA SER A 42 3.51 -6.28 -16.14
C SER A 42 2.84 -7.49 -15.48
N PHE A 43 1.54 -7.38 -15.23
CA PHE A 43 0.73 -8.56 -14.90
C PHE A 43 0.19 -9.20 -16.17
N ILE A 44 -0.01 -10.51 -16.11
CA ILE A 44 -0.68 -11.31 -17.14
C ILE A 44 -1.73 -12.21 -16.50
N VAL A 45 -2.86 -12.39 -17.16
CA VAL A 45 -3.88 -13.38 -16.79
C VAL A 45 -4.57 -13.86 -18.05
N ASN A 46 -4.89 -15.15 -18.13
CA ASN A 46 -5.47 -15.77 -19.31
C ASN A 46 -4.71 -15.44 -20.62
N GLY A 47 -3.38 -15.36 -20.54
CA GLY A 47 -2.50 -15.05 -21.68
C GLY A 47 -2.48 -13.58 -22.14
N SER A 48 -3.22 -12.69 -21.48
CA SER A 48 -3.30 -11.26 -21.82
C SER A 48 -2.69 -10.39 -20.73
N LYS A 49 -2.14 -9.23 -21.10
CA LYS A 49 -1.70 -8.23 -20.11
C LYS A 49 -2.88 -7.77 -19.27
N PHE A 50 -2.69 -7.75 -17.96
CA PHE A 50 -3.67 -7.28 -17.01
C PHE A 50 -3.25 -5.93 -16.45
N ARG A 51 -4.06 -4.90 -16.72
CA ARG A 51 -3.97 -3.58 -16.09
C ARG A 51 -5.34 -3.20 -15.61
N TYR A 52 -5.40 -2.50 -14.50
CA TYR A 52 -6.67 -2.21 -13.87
C TYR A 52 -6.68 -0.88 -13.14
N VAL A 53 -7.90 -0.39 -12.98
CA VAL A 53 -8.29 0.50 -11.88
C VAL A 53 -9.08 -0.34 -10.89
N GLY A 54 -8.87 -0.09 -9.60
CA GLY A 54 -9.56 -0.74 -8.50
C GLY A 54 -10.04 0.24 -7.45
N THR A 55 -10.64 -0.28 -6.39
CA THR A 55 -11.02 0.52 -5.20
C THR A 55 -10.72 -0.24 -3.92
N ASN A 56 -10.56 0.50 -2.82
CA ASN A 56 -10.49 -0.05 -1.48
C ASN A 56 -11.91 -0.11 -0.89
N ALA A 57 -12.26 -1.27 -0.34
CA ALA A 57 -13.51 -1.48 0.40
C ALA A 57 -13.19 -2.33 1.64
N TYR A 58 -12.45 -1.76 2.59
CA TYR A 58 -11.93 -2.50 3.74
C TYR A 58 -13.02 -3.14 4.60
N TRP A 59 -14.20 -2.51 4.63
CA TRP A 59 -15.37 -2.88 5.40
C TRP A 59 -16.24 -3.95 4.73
N LEU A 60 -15.97 -4.29 3.46
CA LEU A 60 -16.78 -5.24 2.70
C LEU A 60 -16.99 -6.59 3.42
N PRO A 61 -15.97 -7.22 4.06
CA PRO A 61 -16.18 -8.49 4.77
C PRO A 61 -16.99 -8.39 6.06
N VAL A 62 -17.26 -7.19 6.56
CA VAL A 62 -17.99 -6.99 7.83
C VAL A 62 -19.42 -6.46 7.61
N LEU A 63 -19.90 -6.44 6.36
CA LEU A 63 -21.28 -6.14 6.05
C LEU A 63 -22.26 -7.14 6.66
N ASN A 64 -23.44 -6.65 7.03
CA ASN A 64 -24.44 -7.39 7.77
C ASN A 64 -25.08 -8.49 6.92
N THR A 65 -25.40 -8.20 5.66
CA THR A 65 -26.09 -9.14 4.76
C THR A 65 -25.25 -9.55 3.55
N GLU A 66 -25.48 -10.76 3.04
CA GLU A 66 -24.86 -11.23 1.79
C GLU A 66 -25.37 -10.45 0.58
N GLN A 67 -26.62 -9.95 0.63
CA GLN A 67 -27.19 -9.11 -0.44
C GLN A 67 -26.42 -7.79 -0.57
N ASP A 68 -26.01 -7.19 0.55
CA ASP A 68 -25.19 -5.97 0.52
C ASP A 68 -23.80 -6.26 -0.06
N ILE A 69 -23.18 -7.40 0.28
CA ILE A 69 -21.91 -7.83 -0.31
C ILE A 69 -22.06 -7.99 -1.83
N TRP A 70 -23.10 -8.70 -2.27
CA TRP A 70 -23.41 -8.90 -3.69
C TRP A 70 -23.59 -7.58 -4.42
N ASN A 71 -24.47 -6.71 -3.91
CA ASN A 71 -24.76 -5.41 -4.52
C ASN A 71 -23.50 -4.54 -4.59
N THR A 72 -22.69 -4.54 -3.53
CA THR A 72 -21.44 -3.76 -3.49
C THR A 72 -20.47 -4.21 -4.58
N LEU A 73 -20.21 -5.52 -4.68
CA LEU A 73 -19.33 -6.07 -5.72
C LEU A 73 -19.91 -5.84 -7.13
N GLY A 74 -21.22 -5.97 -7.30
CA GLY A 74 -21.92 -5.66 -8.54
C GLY A 74 -21.72 -4.20 -8.96
N ASN A 75 -21.89 -3.25 -8.05
CA ASN A 75 -21.71 -1.82 -8.32
C ASN A 75 -20.26 -1.48 -8.67
N ILE A 76 -19.29 -2.03 -7.92
CA ILE A 76 -17.85 -1.87 -8.22
C ILE A 76 -17.53 -2.40 -9.62
N SER A 77 -18.04 -3.59 -9.97
CA SER A 77 -17.82 -4.18 -11.29
C SER A 77 -18.48 -3.35 -12.41
N ALA A 78 -19.67 -2.80 -12.15
CA ALA A 78 -20.43 -2.00 -13.11
C ALA A 78 -19.72 -0.71 -13.54
N ILE A 79 -18.97 -0.05 -12.64
CA ILE A 79 -18.16 1.13 -12.99
C ILE A 79 -16.84 0.77 -13.71
N GLY A 80 -16.58 -0.52 -13.91
CA GLY A 80 -15.41 -1.03 -14.64
C GLY A 80 -14.16 -1.29 -13.80
N ALA A 81 -14.24 -1.12 -12.47
CA ALA A 81 -13.16 -1.54 -11.58
C ALA A 81 -12.96 -3.06 -11.67
N LYS A 82 -11.71 -3.53 -11.55
CA LYS A 82 -11.36 -4.96 -11.70
C LYS A 82 -10.77 -5.59 -10.46
N VAL A 83 -10.32 -4.78 -9.50
CA VAL A 83 -9.65 -5.25 -8.29
C VAL A 83 -10.22 -4.52 -7.08
N VAL A 84 -10.56 -5.27 -6.02
CA VAL A 84 -10.96 -4.76 -4.72
C VAL A 84 -9.87 -5.07 -3.71
N ARG A 85 -9.37 -4.04 -3.02
CA ARG A 85 -8.47 -4.24 -1.87
C ARG A 85 -9.29 -4.17 -0.57
N LEU A 86 -9.10 -5.14 0.32
CA LEU A 86 -9.86 -5.24 1.57
C LEU A 86 -9.02 -5.74 2.75
N TRP A 87 -9.59 -5.67 3.96
CA TRP A 87 -9.04 -6.24 5.18
C TRP A 87 -9.46 -7.71 5.32
N ALA A 88 -8.50 -8.61 5.15
CA ALA A 88 -8.64 -10.03 5.46
C ALA A 88 -8.28 -10.34 6.92
N PHE A 89 -8.30 -9.32 7.78
CA PHE A 89 -8.08 -9.39 9.23
C PHE A 89 -9.18 -8.61 9.95
N ASN A 90 -9.47 -9.06 11.17
CA ASN A 90 -10.31 -8.33 12.11
C ASN A 90 -10.03 -8.90 13.50
N ASP A 91 -9.00 -8.34 14.14
CA ASP A 91 -8.47 -8.79 15.42
C ASP A 91 -9.20 -8.07 16.56
N VAL A 92 -9.67 -8.84 17.55
CA VAL A 92 -10.36 -8.34 18.74
C VAL A 92 -9.66 -8.81 20.01
N THR A 93 -9.84 -8.08 21.11
CA THR A 93 -9.32 -8.44 22.44
C THR A 93 -10.36 -9.16 23.30
N THR A 94 -11.63 -9.10 22.88
CA THR A 94 -12.79 -9.76 23.47
C THR A 94 -13.74 -10.12 22.34
N THR A 95 -14.37 -11.30 22.41
CA THR A 95 -15.41 -11.69 21.44
C THR A 95 -16.57 -10.69 21.52
N PRO A 96 -16.93 -10.01 20.42
CA PRO A 96 -18.09 -9.14 20.41
C PRO A 96 -19.39 -9.95 20.45
N SER A 97 -20.45 -9.36 21.00
CA SER A 97 -21.81 -9.93 21.00
C SER A 97 -22.41 -10.04 19.59
N ASP A 98 -21.94 -9.18 18.69
CA ASP A 98 -22.55 -8.83 17.42
C ASP A 98 -21.47 -8.46 16.38
N GLY A 99 -21.86 -8.54 15.10
CA GLY A 99 -20.98 -8.25 13.97
C GLY A 99 -19.88 -9.28 13.74
N THR A 100 -19.07 -8.99 12.72
CA THR A 100 -18.02 -9.89 12.22
C THR A 100 -16.71 -9.68 12.96
N TRP A 101 -16.00 -10.75 13.32
CA TRP A 101 -14.61 -10.74 13.84
C TRP A 101 -13.89 -12.01 13.40
N PHE A 102 -12.60 -11.93 13.09
CA PHE A 102 -11.85 -13.07 12.52
C PHE A 102 -10.93 -13.73 13.53
N GLN A 103 -10.42 -12.96 14.49
CA GLN A 103 -9.45 -13.46 15.45
C GLN A 103 -9.58 -12.77 16.80
N LEU A 104 -9.49 -13.56 17.87
CA LEU A 104 -9.36 -13.10 19.24
C LEU A 104 -7.90 -13.21 19.65
N VAL A 105 -7.27 -12.09 19.98
CA VAL A 105 -5.93 -12.04 20.56
C VAL A 105 -6.06 -11.56 21.99
N GLN A 106 -5.73 -12.42 22.95
CA GLN A 106 -5.90 -12.10 24.36
C GLN A 106 -4.86 -12.84 25.20
N ASN A 107 -4.19 -12.14 26.11
CA ASN A 107 -3.25 -12.73 27.08
C ASN A 107 -2.16 -13.60 26.41
N GLY A 108 -1.57 -13.10 25.33
CA GLY A 108 -0.53 -13.78 24.55
C GLY A 108 -1.00 -15.04 23.80
N LYS A 109 -2.31 -15.20 23.62
CA LYS A 109 -2.93 -16.32 22.91
C LYS A 109 -3.83 -15.83 21.79
N VAL A 110 -4.03 -16.71 20.81
CA VAL A 110 -4.82 -16.46 19.61
C VAL A 110 -5.86 -17.56 19.41
N SER A 111 -7.09 -17.16 19.12
CA SER A 111 -8.20 -18.04 18.72
C SER A 111 -8.85 -17.48 17.45
N ILE A 112 -9.13 -18.33 16.48
CA ILE A 112 -9.66 -17.93 15.17
C ILE A 112 -11.16 -18.24 15.11
N ASN A 113 -11.95 -17.31 14.58
CA ASN A 113 -13.37 -17.50 14.31
C ASN A 113 -13.56 -18.02 12.88
N ASP A 114 -13.74 -19.32 12.73
CA ASP A 114 -14.05 -19.96 11.44
C ASP A 114 -15.57 -20.05 11.16
N GLY A 115 -16.38 -19.39 12.00
CA GLY A 115 -17.84 -19.45 11.93
C GLY A 115 -18.47 -18.45 10.95
N PRO A 116 -19.83 -18.39 10.92
CA PRO A 116 -20.60 -17.55 10.00
C PRO A 116 -20.38 -16.03 10.14
N ASN A 117 -20.01 -15.54 11.33
CA ASN A 117 -19.60 -14.16 11.57
C ASN A 117 -18.07 -14.02 11.67
N GLY A 118 -17.34 -15.00 11.12
CA GLY A 118 -15.90 -15.07 11.07
C GLY A 118 -15.38 -15.21 9.65
N LEU A 119 -14.41 -16.09 9.42
CA LEU A 119 -13.79 -16.29 8.11
C LEU A 119 -14.78 -16.69 7.01
N GLN A 120 -15.96 -17.24 7.33
CA GLN A 120 -16.99 -17.52 6.31
C GLN A 120 -17.50 -16.25 5.60
N LYS A 121 -17.40 -15.06 6.22
CA LYS A 121 -17.69 -13.81 5.52
C LYS A 121 -16.72 -13.54 4.37
N LEU A 122 -15.44 -13.89 4.53
CA LEU A 122 -14.46 -13.80 3.45
C LEU A 122 -14.76 -14.82 2.34
N ASP A 123 -15.33 -15.99 2.65
CA ASP A 123 -15.78 -16.95 1.63
C ASP A 123 -16.84 -16.34 0.74
N THR A 124 -17.87 -15.74 1.35
CA THR A 124 -18.95 -15.06 0.63
C THR A 124 -18.37 -13.98 -0.28
N VAL A 125 -17.46 -13.15 0.23
CA VAL A 125 -16.82 -12.09 -0.56
C VAL A 125 -16.03 -12.66 -1.75
N ILE A 126 -15.19 -13.68 -1.54
CA ILE A 126 -14.36 -14.26 -2.61
C ILE A 126 -15.24 -14.95 -3.66
N GLN A 127 -16.25 -15.72 -3.23
CA GLN A 127 -17.19 -16.38 -4.13
C GLN A 127 -17.97 -15.38 -4.98
N MET A 128 -18.47 -14.30 -4.37
CA MET A 128 -19.22 -13.26 -5.10
C MET A 128 -18.31 -12.41 -5.98
N ALA A 129 -17.08 -12.12 -5.56
CA ALA A 129 -16.10 -11.41 -6.37
C ALA A 129 -15.81 -12.18 -7.67
N GLU A 130 -15.64 -13.51 -7.59
CA GLU A 130 -15.49 -14.37 -8.76
C GLU A 130 -16.69 -14.26 -9.72
N GLN A 131 -17.91 -14.30 -9.20
CA GLN A 131 -19.14 -14.19 -9.99
C GLN A 131 -19.30 -12.81 -10.66
N HIS A 132 -18.76 -11.76 -10.04
CA HIS A 132 -18.72 -10.40 -10.61
C HIS A 132 -17.50 -10.12 -11.49
N GLY A 133 -16.61 -11.10 -11.69
CA GLY A 133 -15.40 -10.95 -12.49
C GLY A 133 -14.38 -9.98 -11.88
N LEU A 134 -14.35 -9.89 -10.55
CA LEU A 134 -13.44 -9.07 -9.77
C LEU A 134 -12.32 -9.94 -9.17
N TYR A 135 -11.13 -9.35 -9.05
CA TYR A 135 -10.07 -9.92 -8.23
C TYR A 135 -9.96 -9.20 -6.88
N VAL A 136 -9.39 -9.87 -5.86
CA VAL A 136 -9.31 -9.35 -4.49
C VAL A 136 -7.87 -9.33 -3.99
N ILE A 137 -7.41 -8.17 -3.50
CA ILE A 137 -6.17 -8.07 -2.71
C ILE A 137 -6.52 -8.29 -1.24
N MET A 138 -5.99 -9.36 -0.66
CA MET A 138 -6.24 -9.79 0.71
C MET A 138 -5.13 -9.28 1.62
N THR A 139 -5.39 -8.17 2.34
CA THR A 139 -4.42 -7.62 3.29
C THR A 139 -4.52 -8.32 4.63
N LEU A 140 -3.41 -8.80 5.18
CA LEU A 140 -3.41 -9.77 6.29
C LEU A 140 -3.26 -9.17 7.70
N THR A 141 -2.83 -7.92 7.83
CA THR A 141 -2.80 -7.19 9.10
C THR A 141 -2.71 -5.68 8.87
N ASN A 142 -2.77 -4.88 9.94
CA ASN A 142 -2.69 -3.42 9.90
C ASN A 142 -1.54 -2.88 10.73
N ASN A 143 -0.90 -1.82 10.25
CA ASN A 143 -0.01 -1.00 11.07
C ASN A 143 -0.78 -0.23 12.16
N TRP A 144 -1.95 0.33 11.79
CA TRP A 144 -2.68 1.31 12.60
C TRP A 144 -3.69 0.67 13.56
N TYR A 145 -3.61 1.02 14.86
CA TYR A 145 -4.61 0.67 15.86
C TYR A 145 -4.62 1.65 17.07
N PRO A 146 -5.03 2.92 16.86
CA PRO A 146 -5.06 3.92 17.92
C PRO A 146 -6.17 3.59 18.94
N THR A 147 -5.86 3.75 20.22
CA THR A 147 -6.83 3.61 21.32
C THR A 147 -7.17 4.97 21.90
N ALA A 148 -8.33 5.13 22.53
CA ALA A 148 -8.75 6.41 23.15
C ALA A 148 -7.78 6.95 24.22
N SER A 149 -6.92 6.10 24.80
CA SER A 149 -5.85 6.53 25.70
C SER A 149 -4.74 7.32 25.02
N ASN A 150 -4.61 7.21 23.69
CA ASN A 150 -3.50 7.78 22.91
C ASN A 150 -3.84 9.17 22.35
N SER A 151 -5.10 9.61 22.41
CA SER A 151 -5.56 10.92 21.95
C SER A 151 -5.51 11.94 23.08
N THR A 152 -4.36 12.59 23.28
CA THR A 152 -4.28 13.76 24.16
C THR A 152 -4.96 14.97 23.51
N GLY A 153 -6.14 15.34 24.01
CA GLY A 153 -6.70 16.69 23.81
C GLY A 153 -7.68 16.86 22.64
N SER A 154 -8.86 16.26 22.72
CA SER A 154 -10.15 16.87 22.31
C SER A 154 -11.27 15.86 22.55
N SER A 155 -12.37 16.33 23.13
CA SER A 155 -13.53 15.56 23.57
C SER A 155 -14.33 14.92 22.41
N LEU A 156 -13.90 13.77 21.93
CA LEU A 156 -14.73 12.70 21.37
C LEU A 156 -13.98 11.39 21.63
N GLN A 157 -14.43 10.63 22.62
CA GLN A 157 -13.75 9.41 23.07
C GLN A 157 -14.10 8.24 22.13
N ALA A 158 -13.09 7.50 21.66
CA ALA A 158 -13.34 6.21 21.04
C ALA A 158 -13.69 5.16 22.11
N ARG A 159 -14.88 4.56 21.95
CA ARG A 159 -15.45 3.37 22.62
C ARG A 159 -15.33 3.31 24.16
N GLY A 160 -16.44 3.64 24.85
CA GLY A 160 -16.71 3.20 26.22
C GLY A 160 -16.97 4.27 27.28
N GLY A 161 -17.06 5.55 26.92
CA GLY A 161 -17.42 6.65 27.82
C GLY A 161 -18.73 7.32 27.41
N THR A 162 -19.58 7.64 28.37
CA THR A 162 -20.98 8.05 28.24
C THR A 162 -21.24 9.46 27.69
N THR A 163 -20.50 9.94 26.67
CA THR A 163 -20.83 11.22 26.00
C THR A 163 -20.62 11.21 24.47
N GLU A 164 -21.75 11.00 23.79
CA GLU A 164 -22.29 11.57 22.54
C GLU A 164 -21.73 11.34 21.12
N ILE A 165 -20.56 10.74 20.86
CA ILE A 165 -20.34 10.05 19.57
C ILE A 165 -19.43 8.85 19.77
N THR A 166 -20.01 7.66 19.79
CA THR A 166 -19.25 6.41 19.67
C THR A 166 -19.49 5.87 18.27
N LEU A 167 -18.49 6.01 17.38
CA LEU A 167 -18.52 5.31 16.09
C LEU A 167 -18.64 3.79 16.34
N PRO A 168 -19.40 3.07 15.51
CA PRO A 168 -19.51 1.63 15.66
C PRO A 168 -18.17 0.95 15.40
N ARG A 169 -18.03 -0.28 15.91
CA ARG A 169 -16.83 -1.08 15.69
C ARG A 169 -16.61 -1.32 14.20
N ASN A 170 -15.34 -1.30 13.79
CA ASN A 170 -14.89 -1.45 12.40
C ASN A 170 -15.37 -0.31 11.47
N TYR A 171 -15.84 0.82 12.02
CA TYR A 171 -16.16 1.99 11.22
C TYR A 171 -14.88 2.56 10.61
N LEU A 172 -13.88 2.93 11.41
CA LEU A 172 -12.62 3.43 10.88
C LEU A 172 -11.73 2.28 10.39
N SER A 173 -10.95 2.51 9.32
CA SER A 173 -10.02 1.49 8.80
C SER A 173 -8.96 1.03 9.79
N ASN A 174 -8.69 1.83 10.82
CA ASN A 174 -7.74 1.56 11.91
C ASN A 174 -8.40 0.92 13.16
N ASP A 175 -9.69 0.55 13.10
CA ASP A 175 -10.42 -0.12 14.18
C ASP A 175 -10.66 -1.63 13.91
N TYR A 176 -9.69 -2.27 13.24
CA TYR A 176 -9.72 -3.70 12.90
C TYR A 176 -8.64 -4.51 13.64
N GLY A 177 -7.96 -3.89 14.60
CA GLY A 177 -6.82 -4.47 15.30
C GLY A 177 -5.52 -4.37 14.49
N GLY A 178 -4.76 -5.46 14.38
CA GLY A 178 -3.46 -5.46 13.72
C GLY A 178 -2.26 -5.40 14.68
N MET A 179 -1.12 -4.92 14.18
CA MET A 179 0.19 -5.08 14.82
C MET A 179 0.23 -4.60 16.27
N ASP A 180 -0.25 -3.39 16.53
CA ASP A 180 -0.27 -2.82 17.88
C ASP A 180 -1.19 -3.59 18.83
N LEU A 181 -2.26 -4.22 18.32
CA LEU A 181 -3.12 -5.09 19.12
C LEU A 181 -2.34 -6.33 19.58
N TYR A 182 -1.61 -7.00 18.68
CA TYR A 182 -0.74 -8.11 19.04
C TYR A 182 0.31 -7.70 20.08
N VAL A 183 1.05 -6.61 19.83
CA VAL A 183 2.09 -6.12 20.75
C VAL A 183 1.52 -5.92 22.16
N ARG A 184 0.38 -5.23 22.28
CA ARG A 184 -0.30 -5.01 23.58
C ARG A 184 -0.73 -6.32 24.22
N GLN A 185 -1.39 -7.21 23.48
CA GLN A 185 -1.95 -8.43 24.03
C GLN A 185 -0.90 -9.48 24.40
N PHE A 186 0.31 -9.38 23.84
CA PHE A 186 1.48 -10.18 24.23
C PHE A 186 2.32 -9.53 25.35
N GLY A 187 1.88 -8.38 25.90
CA GLY A 187 2.54 -7.70 27.02
C GLY A 187 3.82 -6.95 26.63
N LEU A 188 3.93 -6.57 25.36
CA LEU A 188 5.07 -5.84 24.80
C LEU A 188 4.76 -4.34 24.67
N GLN A 189 5.77 -3.52 24.37
CA GLN A 189 5.68 -2.06 24.47
C GLN A 189 5.98 -1.32 23.16
N TYR A 190 6.78 -1.90 22.27
CA TYR A 190 7.23 -1.26 21.05
C TYR A 190 6.61 -1.92 19.83
N HIS A 191 6.15 -1.09 18.89
CA HIS A 191 5.45 -1.51 17.67
C HIS A 191 6.24 -2.57 16.88
N ASP A 192 7.54 -2.33 16.71
CA ASP A 192 8.44 -3.17 15.93
C ASP A 192 8.72 -4.55 16.54
N GLN A 193 8.28 -4.79 17.78
CA GLN A 193 8.28 -6.13 18.36
C GLN A 193 7.32 -7.06 17.63
N PHE A 194 6.34 -6.54 16.88
CA PHE A 194 5.54 -7.35 15.97
C PHE A 194 6.40 -8.08 14.92
N TYR A 195 7.47 -7.44 14.45
CA TYR A 195 8.34 -7.99 13.42
C TYR A 195 9.37 -8.99 13.95
N THR A 196 9.71 -8.91 15.25
CA THR A 196 10.88 -9.58 15.83
C THR A 196 10.56 -10.56 16.95
N ASP A 197 9.46 -10.37 17.68
CA ASP A 197 9.05 -11.30 18.74
C ASP A 197 8.56 -12.63 18.13
N GLU A 198 9.25 -13.71 18.48
CA GLU A 198 8.97 -15.04 17.92
C GLU A 198 7.55 -15.53 18.22
N LYS A 199 6.96 -15.14 19.36
CA LYS A 199 5.60 -15.56 19.74
C LYS A 199 4.57 -14.84 18.89
N ILE A 200 4.75 -13.52 18.67
CA ILE A 200 3.89 -12.75 17.78
C ILE A 200 4.01 -13.25 16.34
N VAL A 201 5.24 -13.40 15.81
CA VAL A 201 5.45 -13.90 14.44
C VAL A 201 4.84 -15.29 14.26
N LYS A 202 4.96 -16.18 15.25
CA LYS A 202 4.32 -17.50 15.22
C LYS A 202 2.79 -17.40 15.22
N ALA A 203 2.23 -16.53 16.06
CA ALA A 203 0.78 -16.31 16.13
C ALA A 203 0.24 -15.75 14.80
N PHE A 204 0.92 -14.78 14.21
CA PHE A 204 0.56 -14.21 12.92
C PHE A 204 0.68 -15.22 11.77
N LYS A 205 1.71 -16.06 11.76
CA LYS A 205 1.84 -17.19 10.83
C LYS A 205 0.68 -18.18 10.95
N ASN A 206 0.19 -18.45 12.16
CA ASN A 206 -0.98 -19.30 12.37
C ASN A 206 -2.24 -18.70 11.70
N PHE A 207 -2.51 -17.41 11.94
CA PHE A 207 -3.62 -16.72 11.29
C PHE A 207 -3.50 -16.74 9.76
N THR A 208 -2.33 -16.34 9.26
CA THR A 208 -2.02 -16.31 7.83
C THR A 208 -2.22 -17.68 7.19
N SER A 209 -1.81 -18.77 7.85
CA SER A 209 -2.01 -20.12 7.33
C SER A 209 -3.47 -20.50 7.15
N GLN A 210 -4.34 -20.12 8.10
CA GLN A 210 -5.77 -20.40 7.97
C GLN A 210 -6.38 -19.66 6.78
N VAL A 211 -6.07 -18.36 6.63
CA VAL A 211 -6.59 -17.55 5.53
C VAL A 211 -6.04 -18.02 4.18
N VAL A 212 -4.72 -18.20 4.06
CA VAL A 212 -4.08 -18.56 2.79
C VAL A 212 -4.51 -19.94 2.30
N THR A 213 -4.51 -20.94 3.20
CA THR A 213 -4.92 -22.31 2.85
C THR A 213 -6.37 -22.36 2.36
N ARG A 214 -7.23 -21.50 2.91
CA ARG A 214 -8.66 -21.45 2.57
C ARG A 214 -8.91 -21.02 1.13
N TYR A 215 -8.09 -20.13 0.57
CA TYR A 215 -8.32 -19.54 -0.76
C TYR A 215 -7.23 -19.85 -1.81
N VAL A 216 -6.26 -20.72 -1.50
CA VAL A 216 -5.14 -21.09 -2.40
C VAL A 216 -5.56 -21.53 -3.81
N ASN A 217 -6.78 -22.04 -3.97
CA ASN A 217 -7.33 -22.51 -5.24
C ASN A 217 -8.29 -21.50 -5.93
N SER A 218 -8.61 -20.37 -5.30
CA SER A 218 -9.54 -19.40 -5.88
C SER A 218 -8.81 -18.40 -6.77
N PRO A 219 -9.04 -18.40 -8.11
CA PRO A 219 -8.40 -17.45 -9.00
C PRO A 219 -8.90 -16.01 -8.79
N ALA A 220 -9.97 -15.79 -8.01
CA ALA A 220 -10.46 -14.47 -7.66
C ALA A 220 -9.54 -13.76 -6.64
N VAL A 221 -8.64 -14.46 -5.95
CA VAL A 221 -7.60 -13.78 -5.17
C VAL A 221 -6.54 -13.22 -6.13
N PHE A 222 -6.32 -11.91 -6.10
CA PHE A 222 -5.25 -11.23 -6.85
C PHE A 222 -3.89 -11.49 -6.20
N SER A 223 -3.81 -11.22 -4.90
CA SER A 223 -2.58 -11.34 -4.13
C SER A 223 -2.82 -11.40 -2.63
N TRP A 224 -1.86 -11.99 -1.92
CA TRP A 224 -1.67 -11.80 -0.49
C TRP A 224 -0.86 -10.53 -0.23
N GLU A 225 -1.43 -9.58 0.49
CA GLU A 225 -0.71 -8.38 0.93
C GLU A 225 -0.34 -8.53 2.40
N LEU A 226 0.96 -8.50 2.71
CA LEU A 226 1.48 -8.87 4.03
C LEU A 226 0.95 -7.97 5.16
N ALA A 227 0.86 -6.66 4.93
CA ALA A 227 0.35 -5.71 5.89
C ALA A 227 -0.10 -4.41 5.22
N ASN A 228 -1.09 -3.73 5.80
CA ASN A 228 -1.37 -2.34 5.45
C ASN A 228 -0.34 -1.42 6.10
N ASP A 229 0.46 -0.76 5.26
CA ASP A 229 1.41 0.29 5.63
C ASP A 229 2.34 -0.03 6.83
N PRO A 230 3.08 -1.16 6.83
CA PRO A 230 4.00 -1.52 7.90
C PRO A 230 5.11 -0.47 8.09
N ARG A 231 5.31 0.00 9.32
CA ARG A 231 6.35 0.97 9.72
C ARG A 231 7.06 0.53 11.00
N CYS A 232 8.18 1.17 11.37
CA CYS A 232 8.84 0.90 12.65
C CYS A 232 8.03 1.41 13.84
N SER A 233 7.23 2.45 13.63
CA SER A 233 6.37 3.07 14.64
C SER A 233 4.93 3.16 14.12
N SER A 234 3.98 3.08 15.03
CA SER A 234 2.56 3.30 14.75
C SER A 234 1.95 4.15 15.87
N THR A 235 0.94 3.63 16.55
CA THR A 235 0.32 4.24 17.72
C THR A 235 1.11 3.87 18.97
N LEU A 236 1.83 2.74 18.92
CA LEU A 236 2.95 2.44 19.79
C LEU A 236 4.26 3.00 19.23
N PRO A 237 5.19 3.42 20.11
CA PRO A 237 6.49 3.90 19.68
C PRO A 237 7.34 2.76 19.09
N MET A 238 8.33 3.12 18.28
CA MET A 238 9.39 2.18 17.88
C MET A 238 10.40 1.98 19.02
N SER A 239 11.04 0.82 19.05
CA SER A 239 12.24 0.56 19.83
C SER A 239 13.45 1.26 19.21
N GLY A 240 14.55 1.36 19.97
CA GLY A 240 15.81 1.91 19.47
C GLY A 240 16.54 1.01 18.45
N SER A 241 16.02 -0.19 18.15
CA SER A 241 16.65 -1.17 17.26
C SER A 241 15.94 -1.36 15.91
N CYS A 242 14.80 -0.71 15.68
CA CYS A 242 14.09 -0.87 14.42
C CYS A 242 14.77 -0.08 13.29
N THR A 243 15.02 -0.75 12.17
CA THR A 243 15.64 -0.18 10.96
C THR A 243 14.91 -0.67 9.71
N THR A 244 15.34 -0.17 8.54
CA THR A 244 14.88 -0.68 7.24
C THR A 244 15.14 -2.18 7.06
N GLU A 245 16.23 -2.70 7.64
CA GLU A 245 16.56 -4.13 7.59
C GLU A 245 15.58 -4.96 8.43
N THR A 246 15.08 -4.43 9.56
CA THR A 246 14.10 -5.10 10.42
C THR A 246 12.82 -5.42 9.65
N ILE A 247 12.23 -4.42 9.00
CA ILE A 247 11.00 -4.59 8.24
C ILE A 247 11.25 -5.43 6.99
N THR A 248 12.37 -5.23 6.30
CA THR A 248 12.72 -6.02 5.10
C THR A 248 12.90 -7.50 5.41
N GLN A 249 13.57 -7.84 6.53
CA GLN A 249 13.75 -9.22 6.97
C GLN A 249 12.41 -9.89 7.35
N TRP A 250 11.50 -9.14 8.00
CA TRP A 250 10.16 -9.65 8.29
C TRP A 250 9.36 -9.92 7.01
N HIS A 251 9.40 -9.01 6.03
CA HIS A 251 8.76 -9.22 4.72
C HIS A 251 9.30 -10.47 4.02
N ALA A 252 10.62 -10.68 4.03
CA ALA A 252 11.22 -11.87 3.43
C ALA A 252 10.76 -13.15 4.13
N THR A 253 10.72 -13.13 5.46
CA THR A 253 10.29 -14.27 6.28
C THR A 253 8.82 -14.63 6.03
N MET A 254 7.94 -13.63 5.97
CA MET A 254 6.51 -13.84 5.77
C MET A 254 6.17 -14.17 4.32
N ALA A 255 6.81 -13.54 3.33
CA ALA A 255 6.61 -13.87 1.92
C ALA A 255 7.04 -15.32 1.61
N ALA A 256 8.22 -15.74 2.08
CA ALA A 256 8.68 -17.12 1.93
C ALA A 256 7.74 -18.13 2.62
N TYR A 257 7.20 -17.75 3.79
CA TYR A 257 6.23 -18.58 4.50
C TYR A 257 4.93 -18.75 3.71
N ILE A 258 4.33 -17.66 3.23
CA ILE A 258 3.12 -17.73 2.39
C ILE A 258 3.40 -18.53 1.12
N ARG A 259 4.54 -18.30 0.45
CA ARG A 259 4.92 -19.06 -0.75
C ARG A 259 5.02 -20.57 -0.51
N SER A 260 5.41 -20.98 0.70
CA SER A 260 5.45 -22.40 1.08
C SER A 260 4.08 -23.07 1.19
N ILE A 261 3.01 -22.27 1.37
CA ILE A 261 1.61 -22.72 1.45
C ILE A 261 0.93 -22.54 0.08
N ASP A 262 1.19 -21.42 -0.59
CA ASP A 262 0.53 -21.00 -1.82
C ASP A 262 1.55 -20.72 -2.94
N PRO A 263 1.70 -21.66 -3.90
CA PRO A 263 2.56 -21.47 -5.07
C PRO A 263 1.88 -20.70 -6.22
N ASN A 264 0.59 -20.37 -6.11
CA ASN A 264 -0.22 -19.83 -7.21
C ASN A 264 -0.29 -18.30 -7.19
N HIS A 265 -0.58 -17.71 -6.03
CA HIS A 265 -0.89 -16.28 -5.92
C HIS A 265 0.33 -15.39 -5.84
N LEU A 266 0.14 -14.13 -6.23
CA LEU A 266 1.11 -13.06 -6.03
C LEU A 266 1.20 -12.69 -4.55
N ILE A 267 2.35 -12.18 -4.12
CA ILE A 267 2.57 -11.68 -2.76
C ILE A 267 3.09 -10.24 -2.85
N SER A 268 2.54 -9.33 -2.06
CA SER A 268 2.96 -7.93 -1.96
C SER A 268 3.20 -7.49 -0.53
N SER A 269 3.96 -6.41 -0.38
CA SER A 269 4.28 -5.85 0.93
C SER A 269 3.12 -5.07 1.54
N GLY A 270 2.48 -4.18 0.75
CA GLY A 270 1.47 -3.24 1.23
C GLY A 270 2.02 -1.99 1.90
N ASN A 271 3.35 -1.80 1.87
CA ASN A 271 3.99 -0.56 2.31
C ASN A 271 3.57 0.66 1.49
N GLN A 272 3.65 1.85 2.09
CA GLN A 272 3.32 3.12 1.46
C GLN A 272 4.35 3.64 0.45
N GLY A 273 5.50 2.98 0.32
CA GLY A 273 6.49 3.28 -0.70
C GLY A 273 7.71 4.05 -0.20
N TYR A 274 7.79 4.43 1.08
CA TYR A 274 8.97 5.10 1.63
C TYR A 274 10.25 4.34 1.30
N MET A 275 11.30 5.09 0.95
CA MET A 275 12.57 4.54 0.53
C MET A 275 13.63 4.87 1.57
N CYS A 276 14.72 4.11 1.53
CA CYS A 276 15.99 4.59 2.07
C CYS A 276 17.07 4.53 1.00
N THR A 277 17.46 5.70 0.54
CA THR A 277 18.38 5.86 -0.59
C THR A 277 19.85 5.55 -0.22
N ASP A 278 20.22 5.74 1.06
CA ASP A 278 21.57 5.53 1.58
C ASP A 278 21.66 4.43 2.66
N CYS A 279 20.56 3.71 2.96
CA CYS A 279 20.59 2.61 3.94
C CYS A 279 21.28 1.36 3.38
N ALA A 280 21.77 0.51 4.29
CA ALA A 280 22.13 -0.86 3.96
C ALA A 280 20.92 -1.62 3.40
N LYS A 281 21.17 -2.46 2.40
CA LYS A 281 20.15 -3.26 1.70
C LYS A 281 20.41 -4.74 1.95
N LEU A 282 19.40 -5.48 2.39
CA LEU A 282 19.45 -6.94 2.53
C LEU A 282 19.32 -7.63 1.16
N TYR A 283 18.59 -7.02 0.24
CA TYR A 283 18.37 -7.46 -1.12
C TYR A 283 18.84 -6.38 -2.10
N PRO A 284 20.15 -6.06 -2.15
CA PRO A 284 20.66 -5.06 -3.06
C PRO A 284 20.39 -5.47 -4.51
N LEU A 285 20.10 -4.50 -5.37
CA LEU A 285 20.10 -4.76 -6.80
C LEU A 285 21.50 -5.21 -7.23
N ASN A 286 21.58 -6.31 -7.98
CA ASN A 286 22.84 -6.75 -8.56
C ASN A 286 23.53 -5.57 -9.25
N PRO A 287 24.82 -5.29 -8.95
CA PRO A 287 25.52 -4.15 -9.50
C PRO A 287 25.37 -4.14 -11.02
N ALA A 288 25.25 -2.95 -11.60
CA ALA A 288 25.32 -2.82 -13.05
C ALA A 288 26.59 -3.55 -13.52
N PRO A 289 26.51 -4.42 -14.55
CA PRO A 289 27.71 -4.99 -15.12
C PRO A 289 28.70 -3.86 -15.47
N ALA A 290 30.00 -4.12 -15.34
CA ALA A 290 31.07 -3.17 -15.63
C ALA A 290 30.78 -2.39 -16.92
N PRO A 291 31.15 -1.08 -17.01
CA PRO A 291 30.75 -0.21 -18.10
C PRO A 291 30.97 -0.88 -19.45
N GLN A 292 29.86 -1.30 -20.06
CA GLN A 292 29.83 -1.81 -21.42
C GLN A 292 29.87 -0.61 -22.38
N PRO A 293 30.44 -0.75 -23.58
CA PRO A 293 30.30 0.27 -24.62
C PRO A 293 28.82 0.63 -24.81
N SER A 294 28.57 1.90 -25.12
CA SER A 294 27.22 2.45 -25.26
C SER A 294 26.31 1.50 -26.03
N PRO A 295 25.09 1.21 -25.50
CA PRO A 295 24.18 0.30 -26.16
C PRO A 295 23.92 0.73 -27.62
N ALA A 296 23.81 -0.23 -28.54
CA ALA A 296 23.54 0.06 -29.95
C ALA A 296 22.28 0.94 -30.09
N PRO A 297 22.21 1.85 -31.09
CA PRO A 297 21.05 2.72 -31.29
C PRO A 297 19.74 1.90 -31.28
N GLY A 298 18.83 2.21 -30.36
CA GLY A 298 17.54 1.51 -30.19
C GLY A 298 17.45 0.57 -28.98
N SER A 299 18.54 0.33 -28.24
CA SER A 299 18.48 -0.46 -27.01
C SER A 299 18.13 0.41 -25.78
N LYS A 300 17.11 -0.03 -25.00
CA LYS A 300 16.67 0.68 -23.80
C LYS A 300 17.75 0.59 -22.72
N LYS A 301 18.20 1.74 -22.21
CA LYS A 301 19.07 1.79 -21.03
C LYS A 301 18.33 1.18 -19.83
N ARG A 302 19.03 0.38 -19.02
CA ARG A 302 18.51 -0.15 -17.75
C ARG A 302 18.13 1.02 -16.83
N SER A 303 16.95 0.96 -16.21
CA SER A 303 16.55 1.95 -15.22
C SER A 303 17.48 1.88 -14.01
N VAL A 304 17.80 3.03 -13.43
CA VAL A 304 18.66 3.15 -12.24
C VAL A 304 17.78 3.51 -11.05
N PRO A 305 18.04 2.94 -9.86
CA PRO A 305 17.41 3.36 -8.61
C PRO A 305 17.35 4.87 -8.41
N VAL A 306 16.34 5.32 -7.68
CA VAL A 306 16.32 6.67 -7.11
C VAL A 306 17.53 6.82 -6.17
N SER A 307 18.28 7.91 -6.30
CA SER A 307 19.44 8.19 -5.46
C SER A 307 19.29 9.47 -4.65
N SER A 308 20.03 9.57 -3.54
CA SER A 308 20.09 10.78 -2.71
C SER A 308 20.53 12.00 -3.50
N GLU A 309 21.50 11.85 -4.41
CA GLU A 309 21.95 12.94 -5.28
C GLU A 309 20.81 13.51 -6.13
N GLN A 310 19.97 12.64 -6.72
CA GLN A 310 18.82 13.05 -7.51
C GLN A 310 17.81 13.84 -6.66
N ILE A 311 17.49 13.34 -5.46
CA ILE A 311 16.55 13.98 -4.53
C ILE A 311 17.10 15.34 -4.04
N LEU A 312 18.38 15.38 -3.63
CA LEU A 312 19.02 16.60 -3.15
C LEU A 312 19.12 17.66 -4.24
N ARG A 313 19.38 17.26 -5.49
CA ARG A 313 19.38 18.18 -6.64
C ARG A 313 18.00 18.81 -6.86
N LYS A 314 16.93 18.01 -6.87
CA LYS A 314 15.54 18.52 -6.98
C LYS A 314 15.21 19.47 -5.83
N ARG A 315 15.55 19.12 -4.59
CA ARG A 315 15.35 19.99 -3.41
C ARG A 315 16.18 21.27 -3.49
N ALA A 316 17.41 21.23 -4.00
CA ALA A 316 18.25 22.42 -4.18
C ALA A 316 17.66 23.38 -5.22
N GLU A 317 17.10 22.84 -6.30
CA GLU A 317 16.39 23.62 -7.30
C GLU A 317 15.12 24.25 -6.73
N SER A 318 14.30 23.51 -5.99
CA SER A 318 13.15 24.05 -5.26
C SER A 318 13.60 25.19 -4.33
N ARG A 319 14.59 24.98 -3.46
CA ARG A 319 15.13 26.05 -2.59
C ARG A 319 15.58 27.30 -3.37
N ARG A 320 16.17 27.12 -4.56
CA ARG A 320 16.58 28.24 -5.43
C ARG A 320 15.36 29.02 -5.93
N LEU A 321 14.31 28.34 -6.36
CA LEU A 321 13.04 28.95 -6.76
C LEU A 321 12.38 29.67 -5.59
N ASN A 322 12.32 29.02 -4.42
CA ASN A 322 11.77 29.58 -3.18
C ASN A 322 12.48 30.88 -2.79
N ARG A 323 13.81 30.89 -2.83
CA ARG A 323 14.62 32.08 -2.54
C ARG A 323 14.36 33.19 -3.56
N ARG A 324 14.23 32.86 -4.85
CA ARG A 324 13.92 33.83 -5.91
C ARG A 324 12.53 34.43 -5.72
N ALA A 325 11.52 33.61 -5.44
CA ALA A 325 10.15 34.06 -5.18
C ALA A 325 10.08 34.96 -3.94
N ALA A 326 10.74 34.59 -2.84
CA ALA A 326 10.78 35.40 -1.63
C ALA A 326 11.54 36.74 -1.81
N LYS A 327 12.56 36.79 -2.69
CA LYS A 327 13.18 38.06 -3.12
C LYS A 327 12.19 38.92 -3.91
N LEU A 328 11.50 38.35 -4.90
CA LEU A 328 10.51 39.06 -5.71
C LEU A 328 9.34 39.59 -4.87
N ALA A 329 8.91 38.83 -3.85
CA ALA A 329 7.87 39.23 -2.91
C ALA A 329 8.35 40.22 -1.83
N GLY A 330 9.60 40.67 -1.87
CA GLY A 330 10.17 41.59 -0.87
C GLY A 330 10.33 41.00 0.55
N LYS A 331 10.11 39.69 0.71
CA LYS A 331 10.21 38.97 1.99
C LYS A 331 11.66 38.66 2.38
N LEU A 332 12.56 38.61 1.40
CA LEU A 332 14.01 38.51 1.58
C LEU A 332 14.66 39.82 1.13
N LYS A 333 15.24 40.57 2.07
CA LYS A 333 16.07 41.73 1.75
C LYS A 333 17.49 41.29 1.36
N GLU A 334 18.10 42.00 0.41
CA GLU A 334 19.51 41.76 0.04
C GLU A 334 20.45 42.39 1.07
N ASP A 335 20.54 41.76 2.23
CA ASP A 335 21.32 42.26 3.36
C ASP A 335 22.75 41.69 3.28
N GLY A 336 23.64 42.42 2.61
CA GLY A 336 25.07 42.14 2.58
C GLY A 336 25.87 43.30 3.17
N ILE A 337 26.73 43.04 4.16
CA ILE A 337 27.66 44.05 4.66
C ILE A 337 28.78 44.22 3.63
N ARG A 338 29.07 45.46 3.21
CA ARG A 338 30.24 45.76 2.38
C ARG A 338 31.39 46.22 3.28
N VAL A 339 32.53 45.55 3.21
CA VAL A 339 33.76 45.96 3.92
C VAL A 339 34.82 46.30 2.86
N ARG A 340 35.28 47.56 2.86
CA ARG A 340 36.30 48.08 1.91
C ARG A 340 35.98 47.79 0.43
N GLY A 341 34.75 48.06 0.01
CA GLY A 341 34.33 47.90 -1.40
C GLY A 341 34.10 46.45 -1.86
N ARG A 342 34.30 45.46 -0.99
CA ARG A 342 33.99 44.04 -1.27
C ARG A 342 32.79 43.61 -0.44
N TRP A 343 31.91 42.81 -1.02
CA TRP A 343 30.85 42.13 -0.27
C TRP A 343 31.49 41.22 0.77
N ALA A 344 31.28 41.50 2.05
CA ALA A 344 31.68 40.58 3.12
C ALA A 344 30.68 39.42 3.13
N ALA A 345 31.17 38.19 3.08
CA ALA A 345 30.33 37.03 3.26
C ALA A 345 29.76 37.07 4.68
N THR A 346 28.46 37.32 4.82
CA THR A 346 27.76 37.14 6.09
C THR A 346 28.00 35.70 6.52
N ALA A 347 28.35 35.47 7.79
CA ALA A 347 28.55 34.13 8.34
C ALA A 347 27.35 33.26 7.93
N THR A 348 27.57 32.32 7.03
CA THR A 348 26.50 31.50 6.49
C THR A 348 26.06 30.63 7.65
N ARG A 349 24.90 30.95 8.25
CA ARG A 349 24.23 30.07 9.21
C ARG A 349 24.20 28.71 8.52
N ARG A 350 24.85 27.69 9.11
CA ARG A 350 24.88 26.31 8.60
C ARG A 350 23.44 26.00 8.16
N GLN A 351 23.23 25.82 6.85
CA GLN A 351 21.89 25.63 6.31
C GLN A 351 21.23 24.47 7.05
N GLN A 352 19.94 24.62 7.37
CA GLN A 352 19.08 23.46 7.67
C GLN A 352 19.36 22.39 6.61
N SER A 353 19.64 21.20 7.11
CA SER A 353 20.26 20.04 6.49
C SER A 353 19.99 19.83 4.98
N GLN A 354 21.03 19.41 4.26
CA GLN A 354 20.95 18.80 2.94
C GLN A 354 20.39 17.36 3.07
N GLU A 355 19.20 17.21 3.64
CA GLU A 355 18.57 15.91 3.85
C GLU A 355 17.63 15.56 2.68
N VAL A 356 17.57 14.27 2.36
CA VAL A 356 16.66 13.72 1.35
C VAL A 356 15.19 13.74 1.82
N GLY A 357 14.98 13.86 3.13
CA GLY A 357 13.69 13.95 3.82
C GLY A 357 13.08 12.58 4.12
N THR A 358 12.08 12.58 5.01
CA THR A 358 11.50 11.38 5.64
C THR A 358 10.96 10.33 4.66
N ALA A 359 10.59 10.75 3.44
CA ALA A 359 10.15 9.84 2.39
C ALA A 359 11.29 8.99 1.77
N TYR A 360 12.56 9.36 2.00
CA TYR A 360 13.73 8.76 1.33
C TYR A 360 14.93 8.47 2.25
N ASP A 361 14.83 8.75 3.56
CA ASP A 361 15.91 8.57 4.55
C ASP A 361 15.69 7.37 5.49
N GLY A 362 14.63 6.57 5.28
CA GLY A 362 14.33 5.43 6.14
C GLY A 362 13.71 5.78 7.49
N SER A 363 13.26 7.02 7.72
CA SER A 363 12.65 7.45 9.00
C SER A 363 11.49 6.58 9.48
N TYR A 364 10.76 5.95 8.55
CA TYR A 364 9.64 5.07 8.86
C TYR A 364 10.05 3.59 9.00
N GLY A 365 11.34 3.26 8.88
CA GLY A 365 11.83 1.89 8.87
C GLY A 365 11.56 1.12 7.58
N VAL A 366 11.21 1.82 6.50
CA VAL A 366 10.82 1.19 5.23
C VAL A 366 11.81 1.57 4.15
N ASP A 367 12.31 0.57 3.43
CA ASP A 367 13.00 0.73 2.17
C ASP A 367 12.27 -0.09 1.10
N SER A 368 11.29 0.54 0.46
CA SER A 368 10.39 -0.12 -0.50
C SER A 368 11.11 -0.75 -1.69
N GLN A 369 12.28 -0.24 -2.07
CA GLN A 369 13.10 -0.84 -3.13
C GLN A 369 13.71 -2.16 -2.69
N ASP A 370 14.25 -2.20 -1.47
CA ASP A 370 14.89 -3.38 -0.91
C ASP A 370 13.84 -4.48 -0.68
N ILE A 371 12.68 -4.10 -0.11
CA ILE A 371 11.53 -4.99 0.04
C ILE A 371 11.06 -5.54 -1.32
N LEU A 372 10.97 -4.69 -2.35
CA LEU A 372 10.54 -5.12 -3.68
C LEU A 372 11.53 -6.14 -4.30
N ASN A 373 12.81 -6.06 -3.96
CA ASN A 373 13.82 -6.97 -4.50
C ASN A 373 13.89 -8.33 -3.77
N ILE A 374 13.11 -8.53 -2.70
CA ILE A 374 12.91 -9.85 -2.07
C ILE A 374 12.36 -10.84 -3.12
N PRO A 375 12.91 -12.06 -3.27
CA PRO A 375 12.49 -13.01 -4.31
C PRO A 375 10.99 -13.32 -4.32
N ASP A 376 10.40 -13.57 -3.14
CA ASP A 376 8.99 -13.97 -3.03
C ASP A 376 8.00 -12.79 -3.08
N ILE A 377 8.47 -11.53 -2.98
CA ILE A 377 7.65 -10.35 -3.25
C ILE A 377 7.47 -10.21 -4.76
N SER A 378 6.23 -10.30 -5.23
CA SER A 378 5.91 -10.39 -6.65
C SER A 378 5.83 -9.04 -7.34
N PHE A 379 5.40 -7.99 -6.63
CA PHE A 379 5.26 -6.64 -7.16
C PHE A 379 5.41 -5.57 -6.07
N GLY A 380 5.67 -4.34 -6.50
CA GLY A 380 5.84 -3.18 -5.63
C GLY A 380 4.52 -2.51 -5.33
N THR A 381 4.41 -1.95 -4.13
CA THR A 381 3.25 -1.20 -3.66
C THR A 381 3.70 0.15 -3.15
N PHE A 382 2.85 1.15 -3.33
CA PHE A 382 2.96 2.44 -2.65
C PHE A 382 1.56 3.06 -2.49
N GLN A 383 1.45 4.04 -1.60
CA GLN A 383 0.22 4.81 -1.39
C GLN A 383 0.48 6.31 -1.57
N LEU A 384 -0.58 7.09 -1.81
CA LEU A 384 -0.51 8.53 -2.05
C LEU A 384 -1.61 9.28 -1.28
N PHE A 385 -1.24 9.89 -0.17
CA PHE A 385 -2.12 10.68 0.70
C PHE A 385 -1.44 12.01 1.09
N PRO A 386 -1.39 12.99 0.18
CA PRO A 386 -0.66 14.25 0.41
C PRO A 386 -1.27 15.13 1.53
N ASP A 387 -2.49 14.83 2.01
CA ASP A 387 -3.07 15.47 3.19
C ASP A 387 -2.47 14.97 4.51
N GLN A 388 -1.84 13.79 4.49
CA GLN A 388 -1.25 13.13 5.67
C GLN A 388 0.28 13.09 5.61
N ASP A 389 0.85 13.13 4.41
CA ASP A 389 2.27 12.88 4.18
C ASP A 389 2.94 13.95 3.30
N THR A 390 4.26 14.09 3.49
CA THR A 390 5.08 15.00 2.68
C THR A 390 6.07 14.21 1.83
N TYR A 391 5.89 14.26 0.50
CA TYR A 391 6.73 13.52 -0.46
C TYR A 391 7.81 14.36 -1.14
N ALA A 392 7.65 15.68 -1.15
CA ALA A 392 8.54 16.63 -1.82
C ALA A 392 8.63 17.95 -1.04
N ALA A 393 9.63 18.77 -1.36
CA ALA A 393 9.73 20.12 -0.82
C ALA A 393 8.74 21.06 -1.53
N SER A 394 8.06 21.92 -0.79
CA SER A 394 7.12 22.90 -1.35
C SER A 394 7.84 24.03 -2.11
N ASP A 395 7.24 24.44 -3.22
CA ASP A 395 7.55 25.67 -3.95
C ASP A 395 6.56 26.78 -3.56
N PRO A 396 7.00 27.86 -2.87
CA PRO A 396 6.14 28.93 -2.39
C PRO A 396 5.66 29.86 -3.51
N SER A 397 6.12 29.66 -4.76
CA SER A 397 5.53 30.33 -5.92
C SER A 397 4.25 29.64 -6.41
N LEU A 398 3.99 28.41 -5.95
CA LEU A 398 2.79 27.65 -6.26
C LEU A 398 1.78 27.72 -5.11
N SER A 399 0.51 27.52 -5.43
CA SER A 399 -0.54 27.35 -4.41
C SER A 399 -0.32 26.07 -3.60
N SER A 400 -1.00 25.95 -2.45
CA SER A 400 -0.96 24.71 -1.64
C SER A 400 -1.43 23.50 -2.47
N TYR A 401 -2.54 23.65 -3.20
CA TYR A 401 -3.08 22.64 -4.09
C TYR A 401 -2.08 22.23 -5.20
N GLN A 402 -1.46 23.20 -5.87
CA GLN A 402 -0.46 22.91 -6.90
C GLN A 402 0.77 22.17 -6.34
N ASN A 403 1.24 22.56 -5.15
CA ASN A 403 2.32 21.85 -4.48
C ASN A 403 1.94 20.40 -4.17
N MET A 404 0.72 20.19 -3.66
CA MET A 404 0.20 18.86 -3.35
C MET A 404 0.15 17.97 -4.60
N VAL A 405 -0.48 18.45 -5.70
CA VAL A 405 -0.55 17.68 -6.96
C VAL A 405 0.85 17.36 -7.51
N ASN A 406 1.74 18.36 -7.55
CA ASN A 406 3.11 18.17 -8.05
C ASN A 406 3.92 17.22 -7.17
N SER A 407 3.74 17.26 -5.85
CA SER A 407 4.40 16.32 -4.93
C SER A 407 3.94 14.88 -5.18
N GLY A 408 2.67 14.67 -5.51
CA GLY A 408 2.14 13.36 -5.90
C GLY A 408 2.73 12.87 -7.23
N VAL A 409 2.86 13.75 -8.23
CA VAL A 409 3.52 13.41 -9.51
C VAL A 409 4.99 13.01 -9.30
N ASP A 410 5.73 13.77 -8.49
CA ASP A 410 7.12 13.46 -8.14
C ASP A 410 7.21 12.12 -7.39
N TRP A 411 6.29 11.87 -6.46
CA TRP A 411 6.21 10.61 -5.73
C TRP A 411 6.00 9.42 -6.67
N ILE A 412 4.97 9.45 -7.50
CA ILE A 412 4.66 8.40 -8.49
C ILE A 412 5.87 8.16 -9.41
N THR A 413 6.53 9.24 -9.85
CA THR A 413 7.72 9.16 -10.72
C THR A 413 8.87 8.40 -10.05
N ASN A 414 9.17 8.73 -8.79
CA ASN A 414 10.24 8.10 -8.05
C ASN A 414 9.93 6.62 -7.75
N GLN A 415 8.67 6.31 -7.41
CA GLN A 415 8.21 4.92 -7.23
C GLN A 415 8.37 4.10 -8.51
N ALA A 416 7.89 4.63 -9.65
CA ALA A 416 8.00 3.98 -10.95
C ALA A 416 9.46 3.74 -11.36
N GLN A 417 10.34 4.73 -11.14
CA GLN A 417 11.77 4.59 -11.41
C GLN A 417 12.40 3.45 -10.59
N SER A 418 12.08 3.39 -9.29
CA SER A 418 12.56 2.35 -8.38
C SER A 418 12.09 0.96 -8.80
N ALA A 419 10.80 0.79 -9.06
CA ALA A 419 10.25 -0.49 -9.53
C ALA A 419 10.82 -0.92 -10.88
N ALA A 420 11.03 0.02 -11.81
CA ALA A 420 11.67 -0.25 -13.09
C ALA A 420 13.14 -0.68 -12.94
N ALA A 421 13.85 -0.23 -11.91
CA ALA A 421 15.21 -0.67 -11.61
C ALA A 421 15.26 -2.12 -11.09
N VAL A 422 14.25 -2.54 -10.32
CA VAL A 422 14.07 -3.92 -9.86
C VAL A 422 13.57 -4.82 -10.99
N GLY A 423 12.70 -4.32 -11.88
CA GLY A 423 12.13 -5.07 -13.00
C GLY A 423 10.84 -5.82 -12.65
N LYS A 424 10.14 -5.42 -11.58
CA LYS A 424 8.84 -5.97 -11.15
C LYS A 424 7.70 -4.96 -11.37
N PRO A 425 6.44 -5.42 -11.46
CA PRO A 425 5.30 -4.51 -11.59
C PRO A 425 5.16 -3.60 -10.36
N LEU A 426 4.47 -2.47 -10.53
CA LEU A 426 4.17 -1.52 -9.46
C LEU A 426 2.68 -1.18 -9.45
N ILE A 427 2.08 -1.18 -8.25
CA ILE A 427 0.70 -0.78 -8.01
C ILE A 427 0.66 0.38 -7.02
N MET A 428 -0.14 1.40 -7.32
CA MET A 428 -0.56 2.39 -6.32
C MET A 428 -1.78 1.83 -5.58
N THR A 429 -1.57 1.22 -4.41
CA THR A 429 -2.58 0.40 -3.70
C THR A 429 -3.64 1.22 -2.96
N ALA A 430 -3.35 2.51 -2.74
CA ALA A 430 -4.31 3.48 -2.26
C ALA A 430 -3.88 4.88 -2.69
N PHE A 431 -4.82 5.68 -3.16
CA PHE A 431 -4.64 7.12 -3.28
C PHE A 431 -5.94 7.82 -2.91
N GLY A 432 -5.81 8.97 -2.25
CA GLY A 432 -6.94 9.73 -1.77
C GLY A 432 -6.58 11.19 -1.57
N LEU A 433 -7.56 12.07 -1.75
CA LEU A 433 -7.46 13.47 -1.39
C LEU A 433 -8.73 13.88 -0.64
N VAL A 434 -8.59 14.44 0.56
CA VAL A 434 -9.74 14.87 1.37
C VAL A 434 -10.42 16.06 0.69
N THR A 435 -11.74 15.98 0.52
CA THR A 435 -12.54 17.10 0.02
C THR A 435 -13.15 17.89 1.15
N GLN A 436 -13.56 19.13 0.87
CA GLN A 436 -14.35 19.96 1.80
C GLN A 436 -15.64 19.28 2.23
N SER A 437 -16.26 18.48 1.35
CA SER A 437 -17.47 17.71 1.68
C SER A 437 -17.19 16.52 2.60
N ASN A 438 -15.97 15.98 2.59
CA ASN A 438 -15.55 14.86 3.42
C ASN A 438 -14.75 15.30 4.66
N ALA A 439 -14.42 16.59 4.81
CA ALA A 439 -13.61 17.11 5.92
C ALA A 439 -14.22 16.80 7.30
N ALA A 440 -15.57 16.73 7.36
CA ALA A 440 -16.32 16.37 8.55
C ALA A 440 -16.02 14.95 9.06
N ASP A 441 -15.74 14.02 8.14
CA ASP A 441 -15.51 12.61 8.41
C ASP A 441 -14.03 12.21 8.34
N PHE A 442 -13.14 13.16 8.03
CA PHE A 442 -11.73 12.86 7.85
C PHE A 442 -11.03 12.56 9.16
N VAL A 443 -10.55 11.30 9.28
CA VAL A 443 -9.74 10.82 10.40
C VAL A 443 -8.39 10.36 9.87
N PRO A 444 -7.29 11.01 10.24
CA PRO A 444 -5.95 10.51 9.93
C PRO A 444 -5.75 9.10 10.46
N PHE A 445 -4.98 8.27 9.75
CA PHE A 445 -4.89 6.84 10.04
C PHE A 445 -4.36 6.51 11.46
N ASN A 446 -3.61 7.42 12.08
CA ASN A 446 -3.09 7.27 13.46
C ASN A 446 -3.97 7.96 14.53
N MET A 447 -5.21 8.31 14.21
CA MET A 447 -6.14 9.01 15.10
C MET A 447 -7.48 8.29 15.20
N THR A 448 -8.27 8.64 16.21
CA THR A 448 -9.64 8.12 16.41
C THR A 448 -10.70 9.23 16.34
N THR A 449 -10.30 10.45 16.02
CA THR A 449 -11.16 11.64 16.01
C THR A 449 -10.97 12.37 14.70
N ALA A 450 -12.00 13.09 14.25
CA ALA A 450 -11.93 13.93 13.06
C ALA A 450 -11.47 15.35 13.45
N PRO A 451 -10.16 15.67 13.32
CA PRO A 451 -9.62 16.95 13.81
C PRO A 451 -10.15 18.17 13.04
N TYR A 452 -10.73 17.95 11.85
CA TYR A 452 -11.25 19.00 10.98
C TYR A 452 -12.78 18.99 10.89
N ALA A 453 -13.46 18.28 11.80
CA ALA A 453 -14.92 18.12 11.75
C ALA A 453 -15.70 19.43 11.63
N THR A 454 -15.21 20.49 12.29
CA THR A 454 -15.83 21.82 12.29
C THR A 454 -15.24 22.78 11.24
N ASN A 455 -14.21 22.36 10.50
CA ASN A 455 -13.54 23.17 9.50
C ASN A 455 -14.03 22.82 8.08
N THR A 456 -15.11 23.47 7.66
CA THR A 456 -15.72 23.29 6.33
C THR A 456 -14.87 23.78 5.16
N SER A 457 -13.73 24.44 5.43
CA SER A 457 -12.78 24.91 4.42
C SER A 457 -11.53 24.03 4.31
N TYR A 458 -11.42 22.97 5.12
CA TYR A 458 -10.30 22.03 5.05
C TYR A 458 -10.44 21.12 3.81
N GLY A 459 -9.31 20.78 3.20
CA GLY A 459 -9.27 19.91 2.03
C GLY A 459 -9.54 20.61 0.71
N ALA A 460 -9.51 19.82 -0.36
CA ALA A 460 -9.72 20.27 -1.73
C ALA A 460 -11.21 20.43 -2.06
N THR A 461 -11.53 21.21 -3.08
CA THR A 461 -12.85 21.14 -3.72
C THR A 461 -13.01 19.82 -4.47
N ASN A 462 -14.24 19.40 -4.76
CA ASN A 462 -14.50 18.18 -5.56
C ASN A 462 -13.89 18.26 -6.97
N GLN A 463 -13.84 19.46 -7.55
CA GLN A 463 -13.18 19.67 -8.85
C GLN A 463 -11.66 19.52 -8.72
N GLU A 464 -11.04 20.11 -7.69
CA GLU A 464 -9.61 19.93 -7.42
C GLU A 464 -9.25 18.46 -7.16
N GLN A 465 -10.09 17.70 -6.44
CA GLN A 465 -9.89 16.25 -6.31
C GLN A 465 -9.94 15.54 -7.67
N THR A 466 -10.93 15.86 -8.50
CA THR A 466 -11.07 15.27 -9.84
C THR A 466 -9.86 15.56 -10.72
N ASP A 467 -9.35 16.80 -10.69
CA ASP A 467 -8.18 17.24 -11.46
C ASP A 467 -6.89 16.58 -10.95
N ALA A 468 -6.73 16.47 -9.62
CA ALA A 468 -5.61 15.76 -8.99
C ALA A 468 -5.61 14.28 -9.36
N TYR A 469 -6.75 13.60 -9.25
CA TYR A 469 -6.90 12.19 -9.62
C TYR A 469 -6.59 11.98 -11.10
N SER A 470 -7.14 12.82 -11.98
CA SER A 470 -6.86 12.76 -13.43
C SER A 470 -5.36 12.91 -13.73
N THR A 471 -4.69 13.82 -13.02
CA THR A 471 -3.24 14.05 -13.16
C THR A 471 -2.43 12.85 -12.69
N TRP A 472 -2.73 12.30 -11.50
CA TRP A 472 -2.01 11.17 -10.94
C TRP A 472 -2.24 9.87 -11.71
N LEU A 473 -3.47 9.61 -12.16
CA LEU A 473 -3.81 8.45 -12.99
C LEU A 473 -3.12 8.56 -14.37
N SER A 474 -3.16 9.73 -15.02
CA SER A 474 -2.49 9.94 -16.31
C SER A 474 -0.97 9.77 -16.18
N THR A 475 -0.38 10.31 -15.12
CA THR A 475 1.04 10.15 -14.79
C THR A 475 1.38 8.67 -14.61
N SER A 476 0.58 7.95 -13.82
CA SER A 476 0.74 6.52 -13.57
C SER A 476 0.67 5.67 -14.84
N VAL A 477 -0.28 5.97 -15.73
CA VAL A 477 -0.40 5.30 -17.04
C VAL A 477 0.84 5.57 -17.90
N SER A 478 1.31 6.82 -17.96
CA SER A 478 2.50 7.21 -18.73
C SER A 478 3.78 6.53 -18.25
N LEU A 479 3.86 6.25 -16.94
CA LEU A 479 4.96 5.58 -16.27
C LEU A 479 4.79 4.06 -16.19
N ASN A 480 3.78 3.51 -16.86
CA ASN A 480 3.58 2.08 -17.00
C ASN A 480 3.31 1.35 -15.66
N LEU A 481 2.64 2.03 -14.71
CA LEU A 481 2.12 1.36 -13.51
C LEU A 481 1.11 0.27 -13.92
N ALA A 482 1.11 -0.82 -13.17
CA ALA A 482 0.35 -2.02 -13.51
C ALA A 482 -1.07 -2.01 -12.91
N GLY A 483 -1.31 -1.20 -11.87
CA GLY A 483 -2.62 -0.99 -11.27
C GLY A 483 -2.67 0.28 -10.42
N MET A 484 -3.87 0.83 -10.26
CA MET A 484 -4.15 2.00 -9.42
C MET A 484 -5.45 1.75 -8.67
N ILE A 485 -5.46 1.97 -7.36
CA ILE A 485 -6.61 1.66 -6.49
C ILE A 485 -7.01 2.91 -5.71
N GLN A 486 -8.23 3.39 -5.96
CA GLN A 486 -8.76 4.55 -5.24
C GLN A 486 -9.07 4.18 -3.79
N TYR A 487 -8.85 5.13 -2.87
CA TYR A 487 -9.29 5.06 -1.48
C TYR A 487 -10.33 6.16 -1.28
N GLN A 488 -11.59 5.87 -0.92
CA GLN A 488 -12.20 4.53 -0.88
C GLN A 488 -13.62 4.47 -1.47
N TRP A 489 -14.11 3.25 -1.69
CA TRP A 489 -15.47 2.99 -2.14
C TRP A 489 -16.48 3.47 -1.11
N GLY A 490 -17.42 4.30 -1.56
CA GLY A 490 -18.59 4.72 -0.81
C GLY A 490 -19.85 4.04 -1.31
N GLN A 491 -20.72 3.62 -0.39
CA GLN A 491 -22.01 3.02 -0.73
C GLN A 491 -23.11 3.44 0.23
N GLU A 492 -24.28 3.72 -0.33
CA GLU A 492 -25.51 3.98 0.40
C GLU A 492 -26.42 2.74 0.36
N SER A 493 -27.57 2.82 1.04
CA SER A 493 -28.61 1.78 1.02
C SER A 493 -28.15 0.41 1.55
N LEU A 494 -27.18 0.39 2.47
CA LEU A 494 -26.73 -0.83 3.13
C LEU A 494 -27.68 -1.22 4.27
N THR A 495 -27.81 -2.50 4.58
CA THR A 495 -28.67 -2.94 5.69
C THR A 495 -28.04 -2.57 7.03
N ALA A 496 -28.73 -1.74 7.82
CA ALA A 496 -28.25 -1.31 9.14
C ALA A 496 -28.67 -2.28 10.26
N GLU A 497 -27.75 -2.58 11.17
CA GLU A 497 -27.96 -3.40 12.37
C GLU A 497 -27.21 -2.79 13.56
N THR A 498 -27.92 -2.58 14.68
CA THR A 498 -27.34 -1.94 15.88
C THR A 498 -26.12 -2.68 16.38
N GLY A 499 -25.04 -1.94 16.63
CA GLY A 499 -23.78 -2.45 17.19
C GLY A 499 -22.83 -3.08 16.16
N THR A 500 -23.26 -3.14 14.90
CA THR A 500 -22.42 -3.52 13.76
C THR A 500 -21.80 -2.30 13.07
N THR A 501 -20.89 -2.55 12.13
CA THR A 501 -20.24 -1.52 11.29
C THR A 501 -21.21 -0.57 10.61
N ILE A 502 -22.34 -1.11 10.13
CA ILE A 502 -23.43 -0.32 9.56
C ILE A 502 -24.51 -0.22 10.64
N SER A 503 -24.38 0.75 11.54
CA SER A 503 -25.35 0.98 12.63
C SER A 503 -26.38 2.04 12.24
N PRO A 504 -27.67 1.90 12.65
CA PRO A 504 -28.69 2.90 12.39
C PRO A 504 -28.31 4.29 12.92
N GLY A 505 -28.58 5.33 12.15
CA GLY A 505 -28.33 6.73 12.53
C GLY A 505 -26.86 7.16 12.49
N VAL A 506 -25.94 6.29 12.05
CA VAL A 506 -24.53 6.64 11.83
C VAL A 506 -24.33 6.99 10.36
N THR A 507 -24.23 8.29 10.06
CA THR A 507 -23.97 8.80 8.70
C THR A 507 -22.62 9.51 8.58
N GLY A 508 -21.86 9.62 9.67
CA GLY A 508 -20.58 10.35 9.73
C GLY A 508 -20.08 10.53 11.17
N ILE A 509 -19.01 11.31 11.31
CA ILE A 509 -18.32 11.55 12.60
C ILE A 509 -18.87 12.77 13.34
N THR A 510 -19.68 13.61 12.68
CA THR A 510 -20.28 14.80 13.31
C THR A 510 -21.68 14.47 13.83
N PRO A 511 -22.03 14.82 15.08
CA PRO A 511 -23.39 14.62 15.56
C PRO A 511 -24.26 15.67 14.88
N SER A 512 -25.29 15.26 14.16
CA SER A 512 -26.31 16.23 13.75
C SER A 512 -26.94 16.77 15.03
N SER A 513 -26.89 18.08 15.25
CA SER A 513 -27.52 18.73 16.41
C SER A 513 -29.05 18.60 16.44
N ASP A 514 -29.65 17.91 15.46
CA ASP A 514 -31.10 17.74 15.30
C ASP A 514 -31.62 16.33 15.63
N SER A 515 -30.78 15.37 16.06
CA SER A 515 -31.25 14.01 16.38
C SER A 515 -31.61 13.81 17.86
N THR A 516 -32.16 14.81 18.55
CA THR A 516 -32.78 14.63 19.88
C THR A 516 -34.21 14.10 19.81
N GLY A 517 -34.57 13.43 18.71
CA GLY A 517 -35.84 12.75 18.57
C GLY A 517 -35.89 11.86 17.34
N THR A 518 -35.28 10.68 17.39
CA THR A 518 -35.58 9.64 16.40
C THR A 518 -36.83 8.91 16.86
N SER A 519 -37.97 9.30 16.28
CA SER A 519 -38.97 8.29 15.94
C SER A 519 -38.26 7.22 15.10
N GLN A 520 -38.53 5.96 15.40
CA GLN A 520 -38.15 4.84 14.54
C GLN A 520 -38.83 5.05 13.18
N SER A 521 -38.17 5.73 12.25
CA SER A 521 -38.55 5.61 10.84
C SER A 521 -38.10 4.23 10.38
N ASN A 522 -39.02 3.49 9.77
CA ASN A 522 -38.78 2.14 9.25
C ASN A 522 -37.84 2.10 8.03
N ASP A 523 -37.00 3.12 7.83
CA ASP A 523 -36.05 3.18 6.73
C ASP A 523 -34.67 2.74 7.25
N THR A 524 -34.48 1.42 7.25
CA THR A 524 -33.36 0.68 7.87
C THR A 524 -32.07 0.72 7.04
N THR A 525 -31.86 1.76 6.25
CA THR A 525 -30.71 1.87 5.35
C THR A 525 -29.59 2.70 5.97
N GLY A 526 -28.35 2.22 5.83
CA GLY A 526 -27.13 2.86 6.30
C GLY A 526 -26.15 3.14 5.17
N VAL A 527 -25.08 3.83 5.51
CA VAL A 527 -23.98 4.17 4.59
C VAL A 527 -22.71 3.44 4.99
N SER A 528 -21.85 3.15 4.00
CA SER A 528 -20.55 2.56 4.23
C SER A 528 -19.69 3.45 5.13
N PRO A 529 -18.77 2.90 5.92
CA PRO A 529 -17.85 3.71 6.69
C PRO A 529 -17.00 4.67 5.85
N ASN A 530 -16.66 5.82 6.43
CA ASN A 530 -15.94 6.90 5.76
C ASN A 530 -14.76 7.38 6.63
N ASP A 531 -13.53 7.21 6.13
CA ASP A 531 -12.32 7.81 6.72
C ASP A 531 -12.04 9.23 6.18
N GLY A 532 -12.99 9.86 5.49
CA GLY A 532 -12.85 11.16 4.83
C GLY A 532 -12.42 11.09 3.36
N TYR A 533 -12.46 9.91 2.77
CA TYR A 533 -12.05 9.66 1.39
C TYR A 533 -13.13 8.95 0.55
N SER A 534 -14.33 8.75 1.11
CA SER A 534 -15.42 8.05 0.44
C SER A 534 -15.79 8.75 -0.87
N SER A 535 -15.94 7.95 -1.92
CA SER A 535 -16.47 8.35 -3.21
C SER A 535 -17.55 7.36 -3.62
N TYR A 536 -18.77 7.86 -3.80
CA TYR A 536 -19.91 7.08 -4.25
C TYR A 536 -19.83 6.92 -5.77
N GLY A 537 -19.95 5.69 -6.27
CA GLY A 537 -19.73 5.33 -7.68
C GLY A 537 -20.85 5.79 -8.63
N THR A 538 -21.14 7.09 -8.68
CA THR A 538 -22.07 7.71 -9.65
C THR A 538 -21.41 8.09 -10.97
#